data_AF-A0A5J4PXG9-F1
#
_entry.id   AF-A0A5J4PXG9-F1
#
_cell.length_a   1.000
_cell.length_b   1.000
_cell.length_c   1.000
_cell.angle_alpha   90.00
_cell.angle_beta   90.00
_cell.angle_gamma   90.00
#
_symmetry.space_group_name_H-M   'P 1'
#
loop_
_entity.id
_entity.type
_entity.pdbx_description
1 polymer ?
#
loop_
_entity_poly.entity_id
_entity_poly.type
_entity_poly.pdbx_seq_one_letter_code
_entity_poly.pdbx_strand_id
1 'polypeptide(L)'
;MNNETQLDATAFITPEILQAVKDLQRRGYVPMLIEHLEEMLDFFIEDICTDLNNDQKLEHIQILRSTQKALKPFAVSEWEVDKEGGES
;
A
#
# COMPACT_ATOMS: atom_id res chain seq x y z
N MET A 1 -33.12 26.18 0.74
CA MET A 1 -32.59 25.45 1.90
C MET A 1 -31.49 24.56 1.35
N ASN A 2 -30.25 25.02 1.43
CA ASN A 2 -29.09 24.31 0.89
C ASN A 2 -28.42 23.62 2.07
N ASN A 3 -28.68 22.33 2.23
CA ASN A 3 -27.90 21.51 3.15
C ASN A 3 -26.68 21.00 2.37
N GLU A 4 -25.73 21.91 2.17
CA GLU A 4 -24.36 21.51 1.85
C GLU A 4 -23.86 20.74 3.06
N THR A 5 -23.66 19.44 2.86
CA THR A 5 -23.05 18.55 3.83
C THR A 5 -21.64 19.10 4.05
N GLN A 6 -21.44 19.93 5.08
CA GLN A 6 -20.12 20.23 5.61
C GLN A 6 -19.56 18.90 6.07
N LEU A 7 -18.79 18.29 5.17
CA LEU A 7 -17.96 17.15 5.45
C LEU A 7 -16.80 17.68 6.29
N ASP A 8 -17.09 17.93 7.57
CA ASP A 8 -16.12 18.30 8.60
C ASP A 8 -15.26 17.07 8.97
N ALA A 9 -14.82 16.34 7.94
CA ALA A 9 -13.79 15.34 8.02
C ALA A 9 -12.46 15.98 7.65
N THR A 10 -12.16 17.12 8.28
CA THR A 10 -10.76 17.54 8.43
C THR A 10 -10.15 16.57 9.43
N ALA A 11 -9.83 15.35 8.98
CA ALA A 11 -8.94 14.48 9.72
C ALA A 11 -7.68 15.33 9.97
N PHE A 12 -7.36 15.59 11.24
CA PHE A 12 -6.12 16.28 11.60
C PHE A 12 -4.96 15.39 11.14
N ILE A 13 -4.48 15.62 9.91
CA ILE A 13 -3.30 14.96 9.38
C ILE A 13 -2.14 15.49 10.20
N THR A 14 -1.64 14.67 11.11
CA THR A 14 -0.44 15.02 11.87
C THR A 14 0.78 15.00 10.95
N PRO A 15 1.85 15.76 11.26
CA PRO A 15 3.08 15.73 10.47
C PRO A 15 3.64 14.31 10.29
N GLU A 16 3.46 13.43 11.28
CA GLU A 16 3.89 12.03 11.25
C GLU A 16 3.12 11.22 10.19
N ILE A 17 1.80 11.43 10.08
CA ILE A 17 0.98 10.78 9.05
C ILE A 17 1.43 11.26 7.66
N LEU A 18 1.67 12.57 7.51
CA LEU A 18 2.16 13.13 6.25
C LEU A 18 3.53 12.57 5.86
N GLN A 19 4.44 12.43 6.82
CA GLN A 19 5.77 11.85 6.57
C GLN A 19 5.67 10.37 6.19
N ALA A 20 4.84 9.60 6.90
CA ALA A 20 4.62 8.19 6.56
C ALA A 20 4.05 8.01 5.15
N VAL A 21 3.13 8.88 4.70
CA VAL A 21 2.61 8.86 3.33
C VAL A 21 3.71 9.21 2.32
N LYS A 22 4.56 10.20 2.60
CA LYS A 22 5.70 10.54 1.72
C LYS A 22 6.70 9.40 1.61
N ASP A 23 6.98 8.72 2.72
CA ASP A 23 7.88 7.56 2.75
C ASP A 23 7.30 6.41 1.92
N LEU A 24 5.98 6.18 2.02
CA LEU A 24 5.28 5.22 1.15
C LEU A 24 5.36 5.61 -0.32
N GLN A 25 5.20 6.89 -0.63
CA GLN A 25 5.30 7.41 -2.00
C GLN A 25 6.73 7.53 -2.53
N ARG A 26 7.75 7.15 -1.75
CA ARG A 26 9.13 7.15 -2.24
C ARG A 26 9.23 6.23 -3.46
N ARG A 27 9.82 6.74 -4.55
CA ARG A 27 9.99 6.00 -5.80
C ARG A 27 10.62 4.62 -5.54
N GLY A 28 9.98 3.59 -6.09
CA GLY A 28 10.44 2.20 -5.97
C GLY A 28 10.15 1.53 -4.63
N TYR A 29 9.75 2.27 -3.58
CA TYR A 29 9.51 1.68 -2.27
C TYR A 29 8.26 0.79 -2.22
N VAL A 30 7.10 1.31 -2.66
CA VAL A 30 5.88 0.50 -2.74
C VAL A 30 6.01 -0.68 -3.73
N PRO A 31 6.59 -0.51 -4.94
CA PRO A 31 6.90 -1.64 -5.81
C PRO A 31 7.72 -2.73 -5.11
N MET A 32 8.82 -2.36 -4.45
CA MET A 32 9.63 -3.29 -3.67
C MET A 32 8.82 -4.01 -2.58
N LEU A 33 7.97 -3.28 -1.83
CA LEU A 33 7.09 -3.90 -0.82
C LEU A 33 6.09 -4.88 -1.44
N ILE A 34 5.53 -4.57 -2.62
CA ILE A 34 4.61 -5.47 -3.32
C ILE A 34 5.33 -6.76 -3.73
N GLU A 35 6.54 -6.67 -4.28
CA GLU A 35 7.38 -7.83 -4.65
C GLU A 35 7.66 -8.72 -3.44
N HIS A 36 8.09 -8.15 -2.30
CA HIS A 36 8.33 -8.93 -1.07
C HIS A 36 7.05 -9.63 -0.57
N LEU A 37 5.89 -9.00 -0.72
CA LEU A 37 4.62 -9.62 -0.36
C LEU A 37 4.25 -10.78 -1.31
N GLU A 38 4.65 -10.72 -2.58
CA GLU A 38 4.50 -11.83 -3.53
C GLU A 38 5.37 -13.02 -3.13
N GLU A 39 6.64 -12.79 -2.79
CA GLU A 39 7.54 -13.85 -2.31
C GLU A 39 7.00 -14.56 -1.05
N MET A 40 6.43 -13.80 -0.12
CA MET A 40 5.78 -14.38 1.07
C MET A 40 4.52 -15.17 0.71
N LEU A 41 3.74 -14.70 -0.27
CA LEU A 41 2.57 -15.43 -0.74
C LEU A 41 2.97 -16.76 -1.38
N ASP A 42 4.00 -16.77 -2.21
CA ASP A 42 4.52 -17.98 -2.85
C ASP A 42 4.98 -19.00 -1.79
N PHE A 43 5.65 -18.55 -0.73
CA PHE A 43 6.03 -19.39 0.41
C PHE A 43 4.83 -20.12 1.07
N PHE A 44 3.69 -19.43 1.24
CA PHE A 44 2.49 -20.05 1.82
C PHE A 44 1.73 -20.94 0.83
N ILE A 45 1.77 -20.63 -0.47
CA ILE A 45 1.07 -21.38 -1.53
C ILE A 45 1.82 -22.67 -1.88
N GLU A 46 3.15 -22.64 -1.92
CA GLU A 46 4.00 -23.80 -2.24
C GLU A 46 4.07 -24.86 -1.12
N ASP A 47 3.22 -24.73 -0.09
CA ASP A 47 3.12 -25.63 1.07
C ASP A 47 4.43 -25.82 1.84
N ILE A 48 5.39 -24.91 1.66
CA ILE A 48 6.70 -24.95 2.34
C ILE A 48 6.52 -24.80 3.86
N CYS A 49 5.50 -24.05 4.28
CA CYS A 49 5.16 -23.87 5.69
C CYS A 49 4.33 -25.04 6.22
N THR A 50 4.96 -26.14 6.63
CA THR A 50 4.24 -27.31 7.17
C THR A 50 3.68 -27.12 8.58
N ASP A 51 4.15 -26.10 9.29
CA ASP A 51 3.82 -25.87 10.71
C ASP A 51 2.44 -25.23 10.93
N LEU A 52 1.82 -24.71 9.86
CA LEU A 52 0.52 -24.08 9.90
C LEU A 52 -0.56 -24.98 9.28
N ASN A 53 -1.73 -24.99 9.91
CA ASN A 53 -2.90 -25.64 9.31
C ASN A 53 -3.44 -24.81 8.12
N ASN A 54 -4.33 -25.41 7.34
CA ASN A 54 -4.86 -24.78 6.13
C ASN A 54 -5.64 -23.48 6.41
N ASP A 55 -6.35 -23.39 7.53
CA ASP A 55 -7.13 -22.20 7.87
C ASP A 55 -6.20 -21.02 8.23
N GLN A 56 -5.12 -21.29 8.97
CA GLN A 56 -4.09 -20.30 9.30
C GLN A 56 -3.37 -19.82 8.03
N LYS A 57 -3.01 -20.74 7.13
CA LYS A 57 -2.43 -20.38 5.82
C LYS A 57 -3.37 -19.48 5.02
N LEU A 58 -4.65 -19.83 4.97
CA LEU A 58 -5.66 -19.04 4.27
C LEU A 58 -5.79 -17.64 4.86
N GLU A 59 -5.80 -17.51 6.19
CA GLU A 59 -5.83 -16.22 6.89
C GLU A 59 -4.61 -15.35 6.51
N HIS A 60 -3.40 -15.90 6.56
CA HIS A 60 -2.19 -15.17 6.18
C HIS A 60 -2.20 -14.74 4.71
N ILE A 61 -2.61 -15.61 3.79
CA ILE A 61 -2.76 -15.27 2.37
C ILE A 61 -3.74 -14.11 2.18
N GLN A 62 -4.88 -14.13 2.88
CA GLN A 62 -5.87 -13.05 2.81
C GLN A 62 -5.31 -11.72 3.33
N ILE A 63 -4.57 -11.74 4.44
CA ILE A 63 -3.92 -10.56 5.00
C ILE A 63 -2.90 -9.99 4.00
N LEU A 64 -2.02 -10.82 3.45
CA LEU A 64 -0.99 -10.40 2.49
C LEU A 64 -1.63 -9.78 1.24
N ARG A 65 -2.68 -10.40 0.69
CA ARG A 65 -3.42 -9.86 -0.47
C ARG A 65 -4.13 -8.54 -0.15
N SER A 66 -4.69 -8.41 1.05
CA SER A 66 -5.31 -7.16 1.51
C SER A 66 -4.29 -6.04 1.63
N THR A 67 -3.12 -6.32 2.21
CA THR A 67 -2.01 -5.38 2.31
C THR A 67 -1.51 -4.95 0.94
N GLN A 68 -1.28 -5.89 0.00
CA GLN A 68 -0.90 -5.56 -1.38
C GLN A 68 -1.92 -4.60 -2.02
N LYS A 69 -3.22 -4.87 -1.86
CA LYS A 69 -4.29 -4.03 -2.39
C LYS A 69 -4.28 -2.62 -1.78
N ALA A 70 -4.03 -2.52 -0.47
CA ALA A 70 -3.95 -1.26 0.25
C ALA A 70 -2.73 -0.42 -0.12
N LEU A 71 -1.63 -1.04 -0.56
CA LEU A 71 -0.41 -0.35 -0.97
C LEU A 71 -0.49 0.25 -2.38
N LYS A 72 -1.27 -0.35 -3.29
CA LYS A 72 -1.37 0.09 -4.70
C LYS A 72 -1.59 1.60 -4.89
N PRO A 73 -2.48 2.28 -4.14
CA PRO A 73 -2.70 3.72 -4.31
C PRO A 73 -1.48 4.60 -3.98
N PHE A 74 -0.49 4.08 -3.25
CA PHE A 74 0.72 4.81 -2.87
C PHE A 74 1.88 4.56 -3.83
N ALA A 75 1.72 3.66 -4.81
CA ALA A 75 2.75 3.38 -5.81
C ALA A 75 2.94 4.60 -6.72
N VAL A 76 4.06 5.30 -6.55
CA VAL A 76 4.48 6.34 -7.49
C VAL A 76 5.03 5.68 -8.74
N SER A 77 4.44 6.03 -9.88
CA SER A 77 4.83 5.45 -11.16
C SER A 77 6.16 6.08 -11.62
N GLU A 78 7.02 5.29 -12.28
CA GLU A 78 8.33 5.80 -12.73
C GLU A 78 8.28 6.99 -13.69
N TRP A 79 7.14 7.21 -14.36
CA TRP A 79 6.92 8.27 -15.34
C TRP A 79 6.41 9.60 -14.74
N GLU A 80 6.08 9.66 -13.45
CA GLU A 80 5.52 10.87 -12.82
C GLU A 80 6.57 11.93 -12.44
N VAL A 81 7.86 11.63 -12.61
CA VAL A 81 8.97 12.52 -12.22
C VAL A 81 9.28 13.60 -13.28
N ASP A 82 8.81 13.47 -14.52
CA ASP A 82 9.12 14.45 -15.58
C ASP A 82 8.16 15.65 -15.65
N LYS A 83 7.18 15.77 -14.75
CA LYS A 83 6.22 16.89 -14.75
C LYS A 83 6.59 18.08 -13.87
N GLU A 84 7.72 18.05 -13.17
CA GLU A 84 8.19 19.16 -12.31
C GLU A 84 9.34 19.99 -12.93
N GLY A 85 9.63 19.84 -14.23
CA GLY A 85 10.77 20.50 -14.89
C GLY A 85 10.47 21.13 -16.25
N GLY A 86 9.23 21.59 -16.47
CA GLY A 86 8.80 22.20 -17.74
C GLY A 86 8.46 23.68 -17.62
N GLU A 87 9.36 24.50 -17.06
CA GLU A 87 9.34 25.94 -17.31
C GLU A 87 10.05 26.20 -18.67
N SER A 88 9.27 26.59 -19.68
CA SER A 88 9.76 27.21 -20.91
C SER A 88 8.86 28.39 -21.25
#